data_AF-A0A9E3FPN3-F1
#
_entry.id   AF-A0A9E3FPN3-F1
#
_cell.length_a   1.000
_cell.length_b   1.000
_cell.length_c   1.000
_cell.angle_alpha   90.00
_cell.angle_beta   90.00
_cell.angle_gamma   90.00
#
_symmetry.space_group_name_H-M   'P 1'
#
loop_
_entity.id
_entity.type
_entity.pdbx_description
1 polymer ?
#
loop_
_entity_poly.entity_id
_entity_poly.type
_entity_poly.pdbx_seq_one_letter_code
_entity_poly.pdbx_strand_id
1 'polypeptide(L)' 'MDERSRLRAHLRNIERYQGLLKTELTELELQYLERRLLEERSAIADLHFSLPGALQ' A
#
# COMPACT_ATOMS: atom_id res chain seq x y z
N MET A 1 12.33 -12.91 3.02
CA MET A 1 11.35 -11.88 3.42
C MET A 1 10.11 -12.59 3.93
N ASP A 2 9.79 -12.43 5.21
CA ASP A 2 8.58 -12.96 5.86
C ASP A 2 7.33 -12.11 5.52
N GLU A 3 6.13 -12.66 5.67
CA GLU A 3 4.85 -11.99 5.35
C GLU A 3 4.64 -10.70 6.15
N ARG A 4 5.05 -10.67 7.42
CA ARG A 4 4.98 -9.46 8.26
C ARG A 4 5.92 -8.35 7.74
N SER A 5 7.09 -8.71 7.21
CA SER A 5 7.96 -7.77 6.51
C SER A 5 7.36 -7.24 5.21
N ARG A 6 6.62 -8.08 4.46
CA ARG A 6 5.87 -7.64 3.27
C ARG A 6 4.74 -6.68 3.64
N LEU A 7 3.93 -7.01 4.65
CA LEU A 7 2.87 -6.14 5.16
C LEU A 7 3.41 -4.76 5.57
N ARG A 8 4.52 -4.73 6.33
CA ARG A 8 5.19 -3.46 6.69
C ARG A 8 5.67 -2.68 5.47
N ALA A 9 6.13 -3.35 4.41
CA ALA A 9 6.55 -2.69 3.19
C ALA A 9 5.37 -2.02 2.48
N HIS A 10 4.25 -2.72 2.32
CA HIS A 10 3.03 -2.16 1.72
C HIS A 10 2.48 -0.98 2.52
N LEU A 11 2.45 -1.08 3.85
CA LEU A 11 2.02 0.03 4.72
C LEU A 11 2.89 1.27 4.56
N ARG A 12 4.22 1.12 4.54
CA ARG A 12 5.15 2.26 4.30
C ARG A 12 4.97 2.87 2.91
N ASN A 13 4.71 2.04 1.90
CA ASN A 13 4.44 2.55 0.56
C ASN A 13 3.16 3.39 0.53
N ILE A 14 2.10 2.95 1.21
CA ILE A 14 0.85 3.72 1.34
C ILE A 14 1.10 5.06 2.02
N GLU A 15 1.78 5.07 3.16
CA GLU A 15 2.11 6.30 3.89
C GLU A 15 2.91 7.28 3.01
N ARG A 16 3.89 6.78 2.27
CA ARG A 16 4.69 7.58 1.33
C ARG A 16 3.81 8.17 0.23
N TYR A 17 2.97 7.36 -0.41
CA TYR A 17 2.10 7.84 -1.49
C TYR A 17 1.05 8.84 -0.99
N GLN A 18 0.50 8.64 0.21
CA GLN A 18 -0.37 9.64 0.87
C GLN A 18 0.36 10.94 1.22
N GLY A 19 1.66 10.87 1.51
CA GLY A 19 2.50 12.05 1.68
C GLY A 19 2.72 12.81 0.36
N LEU A 20 2.98 12.09 -0.73
CA LEU A 20 3.15 12.68 -2.07
C LEU A 20 1.87 13.35 -2.58
N LEU A 21 0.69 12.82 -2.24
CA LEU A 21 -0.58 13.47 -2.58
C LEU A 21 -0.75 14.88 -1.97
N LYS A 22 0.10 15.28 -1.02
CA LYS A 22 0.08 16.62 -0.41
C LYS A 22 1.04 17.60 -1.11
N THR A 23 1.82 17.15 -2.08
CA THR A 23 2.74 18.01 -2.86
C THR A 23 2.07 18.48 -4.14
N GLU A 24 2.72 19.39 -4.86
CA GLU A 24 2.32 19.70 -6.23
C GLU A 24 2.62 18.49 -7.12
N LEU A 25 1.59 18.01 -7.80
CA LEU A 25 1.64 16.85 -8.68
C LEU A 25 1.00 17.21 -10.01
N THR A 26 1.58 16.70 -11.08
CA THR A 26 0.91 16.67 -12.39
C THR A 26 -0.24 15.67 -12.36
N GLU A 27 -1.18 15.81 -13.29
CA GLU A 27 -2.30 14.87 -13.45
C GLU A 27 -1.81 13.42 -13.67
N LEU A 28 -0.71 13.24 -14.40
CA LEU A 28 -0.10 11.94 -14.64
C LEU A 28 0.45 11.33 -13.34
N GLU A 29 1.13 12.13 -12.51
CA GLU A 29 1.65 11.67 -11.22
C GLU A 29 0.52 11.34 -10.25
N LEU A 30 -0.56 12.13 -10.25
CA LEU A 30 -1.75 11.86 -9.46
C LEU A 30 -2.38 10.50 -9.84
N GLN A 31 -2.65 10.28 -11.13
CA GLN A 31 -3.22 9.03 -11.63
C GLN A 31 -2.32 7.83 -11.31
N TYR A 32 -1.00 8.01 -11.45
CA TYR A 32 -0.03 6.99 -11.06
C TYR A 32 -0.13 6.65 -9.57
N LEU A 33 -0.15 7.67 -8.70
CA LEU A 33 -0.21 7.48 -7.25
C LEU A 33 -1.52 6.84 -6.80
N GLU A 34 -2.66 7.23 -7.36
CA GLU A 34 -3.96 6.63 -7.08
C GLU A 34 -3.98 5.15 -7.43
N ARG A 35 -3.50 4.80 -8.63
CA ARG A 35 -3.36 3.40 -9.05
C ARG A 35 -2.44 2.62 -8.12
N ARG A 36 -1.27 3.19 -7.77
CA ARG A 36 -0.34 2.54 -6.84
C ARG A 36 -0.96 2.34 -5.47
N LEU A 37 -1.70 3.31 -4.94
CA LEU A 37 -2.41 3.18 -3.66
C LEU A 37 -3.43 2.04 -3.69
N LEU A 38 -4.16 1.87 -4.79
CA LEU A 38 -5.09 0.76 -4.95
C LEU A 38 -4.35 -0.59 -4.96
N GLU A 39 -3.26 -0.69 -5.71
CA GLU A 39 -2.43 -1.90 -5.79
C GLU A 39 -1.84 -2.29 -4.41
N GLU A 40 -1.32 -1.34 -3.63
CA GLU A 40 -0.80 -1.62 -2.29
C GLU A 40 -1.92 -2.09 -1.33
N ARG A 41 -3.11 -1.49 -1.40
CA ARG A 41 -4.26 -1.91 -0.57
C ARG A 41 -4.74 -3.31 -0.93
N SER A 42 -4.78 -3.65 -2.22
CA SER A 42 -5.10 -5.00 -2.68
C SER A 42 -4.08 -6.01 -2.16
N ALA A 43 -2.79 -5.71 -2.27
CA ALA A 43 -1.74 -6.60 -1.78
C ALA A 43 -1.82 -6.85 -0.27
N ILE A 44 -2.20 -5.83 0.52
CA ILE A 44 -2.46 -6.01 1.96
C ILE A 44 -3.67 -6.93 2.21
N ALA A 45 -4.76 -6.74 1.46
CA ALA A 45 -5.95 -7.58 1.58
C ALA A 45 -5.64 -9.05 1.25
N ASP A 46 -4.87 -9.30 0.19
CA ASP A 46 -4.44 -10.64 -0.21
C ASP A 46 -3.53 -11.28 0.85
N LEU A 47 -2.59 -10.51 1.40
CA LEU A 47 -1.73 -10.98 2.49
C LEU A 47 -2.53 -11.30 3.76
N HIS A 48 -3.53 -10.47 4.10
CA HIS A 48 -4.39 -10.71 5.25
C HIS A 48 -5.26 -11.96 5.06
N PHE A 49 -5.78 -12.17 3.85
CA PHE A 49 -6.51 -13.38 3.50
C PHE A 49 -5.62 -14.64 3.57
N SER A 50 -4.34 -14.51 3.18
CA SER A 50 -3.35 -15.58 3.25
C SER A 50 -2.81 -15.86 4.66
N LEU A 51 -3.12 -15.01 5.65
CA LEU A 51 -2.74 -15.15 7.07
C LEU A 51 -3.96 -15.54 7.94
N PRO A 52 -4.48 -16.78 7.84
CA PRO A 52 -5.50 -17.25 8.77
C PRO A 52 -4.84 -17.49 10.14
N GLY A 53 -4.81 -16.46 11.00
CA GLY A 53 -4.27 -16.59 12.36
C GLY A 53 -3.98 -15.31 13.13
N ALA A 54 -4.07 -14.12 12.53
CA ALA A 54 -3.71 -12.87 13.21
C ALA A 54 -4.90 -12.15 13.91
N LEU A 55 -6.08 -12.76 13.95
CA LEU A 55 -7.26 -12.28 14.68
C LEU A 55 -7.68 -13.33 15.72
N GLN A 56 -6.87 -13.53 16.75
CA GLN A 56 -7.23 -14.13 18.04
C GLN A 56 -6.52 -13.34 19.15
#